data_AF-A0A952QUV4-F1
#
_entry.id   AF-A0A952QUV4-F1
#
_cell.length_a   1.000
_cell.length_b   1.000
_cell.length_c   1.000
_cell.angle_alpha   90.00
_cell.angle_beta   90.00
_cell.angle_gamma   90.00
#
_symmetry.space_group_name_H-M   'P 1'
#
loop_
_entity.id
_entity.type
_entity.pdbx_description
1 polymer ?
#
loop_
_entity_poly.entity_id
_entity_poly.type
_entity_poly.pdbx_seq_one_letter_code
_entity_poly.pdbx_strand_id
1 'polypeptide(L)'
;MVHRNGRIGLGLVVLLWCVLAGGTLAVPLTGAEEPTIEFNSPDVLRQILEQQVGKRVKVKLLSGQDLDGKVAKVGTQAVALTELSGMEFFDATVRLDQVAAVIVRRGK
;
A
#
# COMPACT_ATOMS: atom_id res chain seq x y z
N MET A 1 -21.69 68.16 13.82
CA MET A 1 -20.78 67.09 14.28
C MET A 1 -21.34 65.75 13.81
N VAL A 2 -20.52 64.99 13.08
CA VAL A 2 -20.68 63.61 12.58
C VAL A 2 -21.70 63.33 11.45
N HIS A 3 -21.08 63.12 10.27
CA HIS A 3 -21.57 62.47 9.06
C HIS A 3 -22.05 61.02 9.33
N ARG A 4 -23.21 60.64 8.76
CA ARG A 4 -23.60 59.23 8.60
C ARG A 4 -24.47 59.08 7.36
N ASN A 5 -23.94 58.47 6.29
CA ASN A 5 -24.72 57.71 5.30
C ASN A 5 -23.83 57.05 4.25
N GLY A 6 -24.18 55.81 3.84
CA GLY A 6 -23.75 55.25 2.54
C GLY A 6 -23.17 53.83 2.49
N ARG A 7 -23.51 52.90 3.40
CA ARG A 7 -22.96 51.52 3.41
C ARG A 7 -23.71 50.47 2.55
N ILE A 8 -24.33 50.84 1.42
CA ILE A 8 -25.15 49.90 0.63
C ILE A 8 -24.67 49.68 -0.83
N GLY A 9 -23.61 50.37 -1.27
CA GLY A 9 -23.09 50.26 -2.65
C GLY A 9 -21.96 49.25 -2.88
N LEU A 10 -21.28 48.80 -1.81
CA LEU A 10 -20.02 48.07 -1.94
C LEU A 10 -20.20 46.55 -2.15
N GLY A 11 -21.31 45.97 -1.69
CA GLY A 11 -21.57 44.53 -1.81
C GLY A 11 -21.91 44.09 -3.24
N LEU A 12 -22.58 44.94 -4.01
CA LEU A 12 -23.04 44.59 -5.37
C LEU A 12 -21.90 44.72 -6.41
N VAL A 13 -20.98 45.67 -6.20
CA VAL A 13 -19.77 45.83 -7.04
C VAL A 13 -18.80 44.65 -6.91
N VAL A 14 -18.65 44.09 -5.70
CA VAL A 14 -17.80 42.90 -5.48
C VAL A 14 -18.36 41.66 -6.16
N LEU A 15 -19.69 41.46 -6.12
CA LEU A 15 -20.35 40.35 -6.79
C LEU A 15 -20.24 40.43 -8.31
N LEU A 16 -20.27 41.65 -8.87
CA LEU A 16 -20.15 41.87 -10.31
C LEU A 16 -18.70 41.68 -10.82
N TRP A 17 -17.70 41.96 -9.98
CA TRP A 17 -16.28 41.71 -10.32
C TRP A 17 -15.91 40.22 -10.31
N CYS A 18 -16.55 39.40 -9.47
CA CYS A 18 -16.29 37.95 -9.44
C CYS A 18 -16.81 37.21 -10.68
N VAL A 19 -17.80 37.75 -11.39
CA VAL A 19 -18.43 37.07 -12.54
C VAL A 19 -17.75 37.39 -13.87
N LEU A 20 -17.09 38.54 -14.01
CA LEU A 20 -16.40 38.94 -15.24
C LEU A 20 -14.93 38.49 -15.34
N ALA A 21 -14.31 38.09 -14.23
CA ALA A 21 -12.99 37.43 -14.22
C ALA A 21 -13.14 35.90 -14.39
N GLY A 22 -14.03 35.45 -15.28
CA GLY A 22 -14.15 34.07 -15.75
C GLY A 22 -12.94 33.66 -16.57
N GLY A 23 -11.77 33.65 -15.92
CA GLY A 23 -10.57 32.99 -16.41
C GLY A 23 -10.77 31.50 -16.30
N THR A 24 -10.77 30.84 -17.46
CA THR A 24 -10.65 29.41 -17.69
C THR A 24 -10.17 28.63 -16.46
N LEU A 25 -11.10 27.94 -15.79
CA LEU A 25 -10.75 26.94 -14.78
C LEU A 25 -10.12 25.75 -15.52
N ALA A 26 -8.81 25.85 -15.78
CA ALA A 26 -7.97 24.71 -16.07
C ALA A 26 -8.02 23.84 -14.81
N VAL A 27 -8.78 22.75 -14.88
CA VAL A 27 -8.77 21.70 -13.87
C VAL A 27 -7.32 21.20 -13.76
N PRO A 28 -6.63 21.35 -12.62
CA PRO A 28 -5.42 20.57 -12.43
C PRO A 28 -5.91 19.13 -12.32
N LEU A 29 -5.59 18.35 -13.34
CA LEU A 29 -5.59 16.89 -13.26
C LEU A 29 -4.77 16.55 -12.02
N THR A 30 -5.47 16.22 -10.93
CA THR A 30 -4.85 15.55 -9.80
C THR A 30 -4.43 14.19 -10.35
N GLY A 31 -3.18 14.12 -10.78
CA GLY A 31 -2.49 12.85 -10.89
C GLY A 31 -2.47 12.32 -9.47
N ALA A 32 -3.44 11.45 -9.15
CA ALA A 32 -3.23 10.50 -8.10
C ALA A 32 -1.96 9.75 -8.51
N GLU A 33 -0.85 10.14 -7.91
CA GLU A 33 0.29 9.27 -7.74
C GLU A 33 -0.23 8.06 -6.97
N GLU A 34 -0.82 7.13 -7.73
CA GLU A 34 -0.95 5.76 -7.30
C GLU A 34 0.44 5.41 -6.77
N PRO A 35 0.61 5.08 -5.49
CA PRO A 35 1.84 4.45 -5.09
C PRO A 35 1.86 3.17 -5.91
N THR A 36 2.59 3.20 -7.03
CA THR A 36 3.21 2.04 -7.63
C THR A 36 4.13 1.54 -6.53
N ILE A 37 3.53 0.84 -5.57
CA ILE A 37 4.19 -0.18 -4.80
C ILE A 37 4.66 -1.11 -5.90
N GLU A 38 5.90 -0.93 -6.32
CA GLU A 38 6.56 -1.80 -7.26
C GLU A 38 6.64 -3.17 -6.59
N PHE A 39 5.57 -3.94 -6.75
CA PHE A 39 5.32 -5.25 -6.13
C PHE A 39 6.27 -6.33 -6.68
N ASN A 40 7.32 -5.92 -7.38
CA ASN A 40 8.32 -6.78 -8.02
C ASN A 40 9.67 -6.71 -7.32
N SER A 41 9.78 -6.00 -6.19
CA SER A 41 10.99 -6.01 -5.38
C SER A 41 10.94 -7.14 -4.35
N PRO A 42 12.01 -7.94 -4.17
CA PRO A 42 12.08 -8.98 -3.15
C PRO A 42 11.87 -8.43 -1.73
N ASP A 43 12.06 -7.12 -1.55
CA ASP A 43 11.74 -6.40 -0.31
C ASP A 43 10.24 -6.39 0.03
N VAL A 44 9.35 -6.35 -0.95
CA VAL A 44 7.90 -6.40 -0.71
C VAL A 44 7.50 -7.77 -0.17
N LEU A 45 8.05 -8.86 -0.73
CA LEU A 45 7.82 -10.22 -0.23
C LEU A 45 8.29 -10.39 1.21
N ARG A 46 9.42 -9.75 1.56
CA ARG A 46 9.94 -9.74 2.93
C ARG A 46 8.98 -9.09 3.88
N GLN A 47 8.54 -7.86 3.56
CA GLN A 47 7.60 -7.15 4.41
C GLN A 47 6.30 -7.93 4.60
N ILE A 48 5.78 -8.57 3.54
CA ILE A 48 4.58 -9.41 3.65
C ILE A 48 4.83 -10.59 4.58
N LEU A 49 5.93 -11.33 4.42
CA LEU A 49 6.27 -12.48 5.27
C LEU A 49 6.52 -12.06 6.71
N GLU A 50 7.12 -10.89 6.95
CA GLU A 50 7.35 -10.31 8.28
C GLU A 50 6.03 -10.05 9.00
N GLN A 51 5.03 -9.53 8.28
CA GLN A 51 3.67 -9.37 8.80
C GLN A 51 2.95 -10.69 9.04
N GLN A 52 3.44 -11.81 8.47
CA GLN A 52 2.89 -13.14 8.66
C GLN A 52 3.69 -14.00 9.65
N VAL A 53 4.66 -13.45 10.39
CA VAL A 53 5.38 -14.18 11.43
C VAL A 53 4.40 -14.75 12.46
N GLY A 54 4.55 -16.04 12.77
CA GLY A 54 3.67 -16.82 13.63
C GLY A 54 2.40 -17.33 12.95
N LYS A 55 2.16 -16.99 11.67
CA LYS A 55 1.00 -17.46 10.90
C LYS A 55 1.40 -18.55 9.91
N ARG A 56 0.41 -19.39 9.56
CA ARG A 56 0.54 -20.37 8.47
C ARG A 56 0.44 -19.66 7.13
N VAL A 57 1.44 -19.88 6.27
CA VAL A 57 1.48 -19.40 4.89
C VAL A 57 1.85 -20.56 3.98
N LYS A 58 1.44 -20.44 2.72
CA LYS A 58 1.87 -21.34 1.66
C LYS A 58 2.75 -20.58 0.69
N VAL A 59 3.97 -21.06 0.50
CA VAL A 59 4.98 -20.44 -0.34
C VAL A 59 5.14 -21.31 -1.58
N LYS A 60 4.99 -20.71 -2.76
CA LYS A 60 5.27 -21.37 -4.02
C LYS A 60 6.69 -21.03 -4.44
N LEU A 61 7.52 -22.04 -4.65
CA LEU A 61 8.89 -21.88 -5.13
C LEU A 61 8.93 -21.76 -6.65
N LEU A 62 9.99 -21.17 -7.19
CA LEU A 62 10.26 -21.12 -8.63
C LEU A 62 10.38 -22.53 -9.24
N SER A 63 10.82 -23.52 -8.46
CA SER A 63 10.84 -24.93 -8.85
C SER A 63 9.44 -25.53 -9.07
N GLY A 64 8.37 -24.80 -8.75
CA GLY A 64 6.98 -25.26 -8.81
C GLY A 64 6.49 -25.99 -7.56
N GLN A 65 7.39 -26.27 -6.61
CA GLN A 65 7.06 -26.88 -5.33
C GLN A 65 6.33 -25.89 -4.41
N ASP A 66 5.27 -26.36 -3.76
CA ASP A 66 4.54 -25.61 -2.75
C ASP A 66 4.98 -26.06 -1.35
N LEU A 67 5.41 -25.12 -0.52
CA LEU A 67 5.74 -25.35 0.89
C LEU A 67 4.67 -24.68 1.76
N ASP A 68 3.99 -25.48 2.56
CA ASP A 68 3.02 -25.01 3.54
C ASP A 68 3.64 -25.13 4.93
N GLY A 69 3.64 -24.02 5.69
CA GLY A 69 4.27 -23.99 7.00
C GLY A 69 3.98 -22.71 7.76
N LYS A 70 4.45 -22.65 9.01
CA LYS A 70 4.37 -21.46 9.84
C LYS A 70 5.61 -20.60 9.64
N VAL A 71 5.46 -19.29 9.44
CA VAL A 71 6.62 -18.39 9.38
C VAL A 71 7.18 -18.24 10.80
N ALA A 72 8.38 -18.74 11.05
CA ALA A 72 9.03 -18.55 12.34
C ALA A 72 9.88 -17.28 12.37
N LYS A 73 10.61 -17.02 11.28
CA LYS A 73 11.50 -15.85 11.20
C LYS A 73 11.70 -15.44 9.75
N VAL A 74 11.78 -14.14 9.51
CA VAL A 74 12.19 -13.58 8.22
C VAL A 74 13.52 -12.86 8.42
N GLY A 75 14.44 -13.09 7.49
CA GLY A 75 15.72 -12.40 7.44
C GLY A 75 15.82 -11.49 6.21
N THR A 76 17.02 -10.95 6.02
CA THR A 76 17.47 -10.48 4.72
C THR A 76 17.58 -11.67 3.80
N GLN A 77 17.12 -11.69 2.56
CA GLN A 77 17.34 -12.81 1.62
C GLN A 77 16.75 -14.20 1.92
N ALA A 78 16.35 -14.55 3.15
CA ALA A 78 15.72 -15.85 3.45
C ALA A 78 14.60 -15.77 4.50
N VAL A 79 13.70 -16.77 4.46
CA VAL A 79 12.63 -17.00 5.43
C VAL A 79 12.73 -18.40 6.02
N ALA A 80 12.58 -18.50 7.33
CA ALA A 80 12.49 -19.75 8.05
C ALA A 80 11.02 -20.12 8.27
N LEU A 81 10.64 -21.29 7.78
CA LEU A 81 9.34 -21.92 7.94
C LEU A 81 9.50 -23.12 8.89
N THR A 82 8.57 -23.28 9.81
CA THR A 82 8.53 -24.37 10.79
C THR A 82 7.20 -25.07 10.69
N GLU A 83 7.07 -26.24 11.32
CA GLU A 83 5.83 -27.03 11.30
C GLU A 83 5.30 -27.20 9.88
N LEU A 84 6.17 -27.65 8.97
CA LEU A 84 5.82 -27.85 7.58
C LEU A 84 4.74 -28.92 7.45
N SER A 85 3.80 -28.72 6.54
CA SER A 85 2.71 -29.68 6.33
C SER A 85 3.26 -31.03 5.87
N GLY A 86 2.97 -32.09 6.63
CA GLY A 86 3.51 -33.45 6.41
C GLY A 86 4.95 -33.66 6.91
N MET A 87 5.60 -32.62 7.43
CA MET A 87 6.97 -32.62 7.93
C MET A 87 7.09 -31.76 9.20
N GLU A 88 6.25 -32.05 10.20
CA GLU A 88 6.00 -31.17 11.35
C GLU A 88 7.23 -30.99 12.27
N PHE A 89 8.18 -31.91 12.20
CA PHE A 89 9.46 -31.91 12.93
C PHE A 89 10.61 -31.30 12.13
N PHE A 90 10.32 -30.74 10.96
CA PHE A 90 11.32 -30.16 10.07
C PHE A 90 11.10 -28.67 9.92
N ASP A 91 12.23 -27.97 9.87
CA ASP A 91 12.30 -26.55 9.55
C ASP A 91 12.87 -26.39 8.14
N ALA A 92 12.31 -25.48 7.36
CA ALA A 92 12.81 -25.13 6.04
C ALA A 92 13.30 -23.69 6.03
N THR A 93 14.51 -23.48 5.51
CA THR A 93 14.99 -22.15 5.17
C THR A 93 14.87 -21.96 3.67
N VAL A 94 14.05 -20.99 3.25
CA VAL A 94 13.78 -20.70 1.85
C VAL A 94 14.37 -19.34 1.51
N ARG A 95 15.15 -19.27 0.43
CA ARG A 95 15.61 -18.00 -0.13
C ARG A 95 14.45 -17.24 -0.75
N LEU A 96 14.34 -15.96 -0.46
CA LEU A 96 13.30 -15.08 -1.01
C LEU A 96 13.39 -14.95 -2.54
N ASP A 97 14.61 -15.03 -3.07
CA ASP A 97 14.87 -15.05 -4.52
C ASP A 97 14.29 -16.31 -5.21
N GLN A 98 14.07 -17.40 -4.47
CA GLN A 98 13.48 -18.63 -4.99
C GLN A 98 11.97 -18.71 -4.77
N VAL A 99 11.37 -17.68 -4.17
CA VAL A 99 9.93 -17.60 -3.93
C VAL A 99 9.25 -16.98 -5.15
N ALA A 100 8.39 -17.76 -5.79
CA ALA A 100 7.56 -17.29 -6.89
C ALA A 100 6.31 -16.54 -6.38
N ALA A 101 5.71 -17.02 -5.29
CA ALA A 101 4.53 -16.42 -4.70
C ALA A 101 4.38 -16.79 -3.22
N VAL A 102 3.74 -15.90 -2.46
CA VAL A 102 3.33 -16.13 -1.07
C VAL A 102 1.81 -16.07 -1.01
N ILE A 103 1.20 -17.16 -0.53
CA ILE A 103 -0.23 -17.33 -0.39
C ILE A 103 -0.56 -17.31 1.10
N VAL A 104 -1.26 -16.27 1.53
CA VAL A 104 -1.67 -16.09 2.92
C VAL A 104 -3.12 -16.51 3.07
N ARG A 105 -3.42 -17.35 4.05
CA ARG A 105 -4.81 -17.69 4.37
C ARG A 105 -5.47 -16.45 4.97
N ARG A 106 -6.48 -15.91 4.29
CA ARG A 106 -7.30 -14.83 4.85
C ARG A 106 -8.06 -15.41 6.06
N GLY A 107 -7.67 -15.02 7.26
CA GLY A 107 -8.44 -15.30 8.48
C GLY A 107 -9.81 -14.63 8.38
N LYS A 108 -10.84 -15.28 8.92
CA LYS A 108 -12.18 -14.70 9.07
C LYS A 108 -12.19 -13.77 10.27
#